data_AF-A0A2M6V7N7-F1
#
_entry.id   AF-A0A2M6V7N7-F1
#
_cell.length_a   1.000
_cell.length_b   1.000
_cell.length_c   1.000
_cell.angle_alpha   90.00
_cell.angle_beta   90.00
_cell.angle_gamma   90.00
#
_symmetry.space_group_name_H-M   'P 1'
#
loop_
_entity.id
_entity.type
_entity.pdbx_description
1 polymer ?
#
loop_
_entity_poly.entity_id
_entity_poly.type
_entity_poly.pdbx_seq_one_letter_code
_entity_poly.pdbx_strand_id
1 'polypeptide(L)'
;MNAYKNYKDDALTADWLRDIGLNDKTFNTAKLNVVRAQTMAHTLLTQHRALLSNSQLHSLTAFEQACGNKRERQRITDAFCHCVMNINTNINRKLFKQHRKLNKPNITATNI
;
A
#
# COMPACT_ATOMS: atom_id res chain seq x y z
N MET A 1 -7.54 19.00 32.78
CA MET A 1 -7.34 19.13 31.32
C MET A 1 -8.59 18.57 30.65
N ASN A 2 -9.47 19.43 30.12
CA ASN A 2 -10.72 19.00 29.50
C ASN A 2 -10.39 18.33 28.16
N ALA A 3 -10.51 17.00 28.11
CA ALA A 3 -10.40 16.23 26.88
C ALA A 3 -11.68 16.47 26.06
N TYR A 4 -11.70 17.52 25.26
CA TYR A 4 -12.67 17.65 24.18
C TYR A 4 -12.38 16.54 23.16
N LYS A 5 -13.10 15.42 23.31
CA LYS A 5 -13.02 14.28 22.40
C LYS A 5 -13.85 14.62 21.18
N ASN A 6 -13.20 15.04 20.10
CA ASN A 6 -13.89 15.48 18.89
C ASN A 6 -14.25 14.26 18.03
N TYR A 7 -15.33 13.56 18.42
CA TYR A 7 -15.72 12.27 17.85
C TYR A 7 -15.84 12.25 16.32
N LYS A 8 -16.13 13.40 15.69
CA LYS A 8 -16.17 13.54 14.23
C LYS A 8 -14.77 13.43 13.60
N ASP A 9 -13.78 14.09 14.17
CA ASP A 9 -12.40 14.10 13.66
C ASP A 9 -11.73 12.73 13.87
N ASP A 10 -12.02 12.08 15.01
CA ASP A 10 -11.56 10.72 15.31
C ASP A 10 -12.12 9.70 14.30
N ALA A 11 -13.40 9.82 13.95
CA ALA A 11 -14.05 8.95 12.97
C ALA A 11 -13.48 9.16 11.55
N LEU A 12 -13.33 10.42 11.13
CA LEU A 12 -12.74 10.75 9.82
C LEU A 12 -11.30 10.22 9.70
N THR A 13 -10.52 10.31 10.78
CA THR A 13 -9.16 9.78 10.82
C THR A 13 -9.16 8.26 10.72
N ALA A 14 -10.04 7.57 11.46
CA ALA A 14 -10.14 6.12 11.40
C ALA A 14 -10.56 5.62 10.02
N ASP A 15 -11.45 6.34 9.34
CA ASP A 15 -11.87 6.00 7.98
C ASP A 15 -10.76 6.23 6.96
N TRP A 16 -10.04 7.35 7.04
CA TRP A 16 -8.87 7.59 6.19
C TRP A 16 -7.78 6.52 6.38
N LEU A 17 -7.50 6.14 7.64
CA LEU A 17 -6.54 5.06 7.92
C LEU A 17 -6.99 3.74 7.31
N ARG A 18 -8.28 3.41 7.37
CA ARG A 18 -8.83 2.18 6.79
C ARG A 18 -8.72 2.17 5.26
N ASP A 19 -8.95 3.30 4.61
CA ASP A 19 -8.82 3.45 3.14
C ASP A 19 -7.39 3.21 2.65
N ILE A 20 -6.40 3.55 3.46
CA ILE A 20 -4.97 3.27 3.18
C ILE A 20 -4.49 1.94 3.79
N GLY A 21 -5.39 1.08 4.24
CA GLY A 21 -5.09 -0.26 4.75
C GLY A 21 -4.51 -0.32 6.16
N LEU A 22 -4.61 0.76 6.95
CA LEU A 22 -4.13 0.84 8.32
C LEU A 22 -5.26 0.74 9.34
N ASN A 23 -4.89 0.35 10.56
CA ASN A 23 -5.80 0.27 11.69
C ASN A 23 -5.43 1.33 12.73
N ASP A 24 -6.39 2.19 13.06
CA ASP A 24 -6.32 3.34 13.97
C ASP A 24 -5.75 3.02 15.35
N LYS A 25 -5.95 1.79 15.83
CA LYS A 25 -5.50 1.35 17.16
C LYS A 25 -4.10 0.78 17.18
N THR A 26 -3.53 0.44 16.01
CA THR A 26 -2.30 -0.37 15.95
C THR A 26 -1.19 0.26 15.12
N PHE A 27 -1.50 1.13 14.16
CA PHE A 27 -0.50 1.69 13.26
C PHE A 27 0.60 2.47 14.00
N ASN A 28 0.24 3.18 15.07
CA ASN A 28 1.18 3.98 15.86
C ASN A 28 2.15 3.15 16.73
N THR A 29 1.85 1.87 16.98
CA THR A 29 2.71 0.94 17.73
C THR A 29 3.49 -0.01 16.84
N ALA A 30 3.16 -0.07 15.55
CA ALA A 30 3.84 -0.92 14.58
C ALA A 30 5.18 -0.28 14.16
N LYS A 31 6.14 -1.12 13.76
CA LYS A 31 7.42 -0.63 13.21
C LYS A 31 7.14 0.19 11.95
N LEU A 32 7.89 1.28 11.74
CA LEU A 32 7.69 2.19 10.60
C LEU A 32 7.67 1.47 9.25
N ASN A 33 8.58 0.52 9.03
CA ASN A 33 8.63 -0.25 7.79
C ASN A 33 7.42 -1.16 7.59
N VAL A 34 6.84 -1.69 8.68
CA VAL A 34 5.60 -2.47 8.64
C VAL A 34 4.45 -1.60 8.19
N VAL A 35 4.30 -0.40 8.77
CA VAL A 35 3.25 0.56 8.38
C VAL A 35 3.36 0.94 6.91
N ARG A 36 4.57 1.31 6.46
CA ARG A 36 4.84 1.67 5.05
C ARG A 36 4.51 0.53 4.09
N ALA A 37 4.98 -0.68 4.40
CA ALA A 37 4.73 -1.85 3.58
C ALA A 37 3.24 -2.25 3.60
N GLN A 38 2.54 -2.10 4.72
CA GLN A 38 1.12 -2.41 4.84
C GLN A 38 0.27 -1.52 3.91
N THR A 39 0.51 -0.21 3.91
CA THR A 39 -0.17 0.69 2.97
C THR A 39 0.10 0.32 1.52
N MET A 40 1.35 -0.01 1.17
CA MET A 40 1.68 -0.47 -0.19
C MET A 40 1.00 -1.79 -0.55
N ALA A 41 0.99 -2.77 0.35
CA ALA A 41 0.33 -4.05 0.13
C ALA A 41 -1.17 -3.85 -0.10
N HIS A 42 -1.80 -3.01 0.71
CA HIS A 42 -3.21 -2.67 0.58
C HIS A 42 -3.53 -2.10 -0.81
N THR A 43 -2.82 -1.05 -1.22
CA THR A 43 -3.00 -0.43 -2.55
C THR A 43 -2.82 -1.45 -3.67
N LEU A 44 -1.80 -2.31 -3.60
CA LEU A 44 -1.57 -3.34 -4.62
C LEU A 44 -2.72 -4.36 -4.69
N LEU A 45 -3.24 -4.79 -3.54
CA LEU A 45 -4.29 -5.80 -3.46
C LEU A 45 -5.67 -5.27 -3.87
N THR A 46 -5.94 -3.98 -3.66
CA THR A 46 -7.24 -3.35 -3.96
C THR A 46 -7.28 -2.69 -5.34
N GLN A 47 -6.22 -1.99 -5.74
CA GLN A 47 -6.22 -1.16 -6.95
C GLN A 47 -5.43 -1.77 -8.11
N HIS A 48 -4.42 -2.60 -7.83
CA HIS A 48 -3.49 -3.10 -8.86
C HIS A 48 -3.39 -4.62 -8.90
N ARG A 49 -4.41 -5.31 -8.38
CA ARG A 49 -4.43 -6.77 -8.22
C ARG A 49 -4.16 -7.51 -9.53
N ALA A 50 -4.70 -7.02 -10.63
CA ALA A 50 -4.56 -7.60 -11.97
C ALA A 50 -3.13 -7.58 -12.52
N LEU A 51 -2.22 -6.79 -11.93
CA LEU A 51 -0.82 -6.68 -12.37
C LEU A 51 0.11 -7.62 -11.57
N LEU A 52 -0.40 -8.29 -10.55
CA LEU A 52 0.34 -9.16 -9.67
C LEU A 52 0.41 -10.59 -10.24
N SER A 53 1.56 -11.25 -10.09
CA SER A 53 1.60 -12.71 -10.24
C SER A 53 0.92 -13.39 -9.06
N ASN A 54 0.55 -14.66 -9.21
CA ASN A 54 -0.02 -15.46 -8.11
C ASN A 54 0.92 -15.53 -6.89
N SER A 55 2.24 -15.61 -7.11
CA SER A 55 3.21 -15.60 -6.02
C SER A 55 3.25 -14.26 -5.28
N GLN A 56 3.23 -13.13 -6.02
CA GLN A 56 3.18 -11.80 -5.42
C GLN A 56 1.88 -11.58 -4.64
N LEU A 57 0.75 -12.01 -5.21
CA LEU A 57 -0.55 -11.96 -4.55
C LEU A 57 -0.51 -12.71 -3.22
N HIS A 58 0.02 -13.94 -3.22
CA HIS A 58 0.16 -14.75 -2.01
C HIS A 58 1.05 -14.06 -0.96
N SER A 59 2.22 -13.54 -1.35
CA SER A 59 3.12 -12.83 -0.43
C SER A 59 2.48 -11.58 0.17
N LEU A 60 1.74 -10.80 -0.62
CA LEU A 60 1.05 -9.58 -0.14
C LEU A 60 -0.11 -9.92 0.79
N THR A 61 -0.91 -10.93 0.46
CA THR A 61 -2.00 -11.40 1.35
C THR A 61 -1.45 -11.95 2.66
N ALA A 62 -0.37 -12.74 2.63
CA ALA A 62 0.29 -13.22 3.84
C ALA A 62 0.83 -12.06 4.70
N PHE A 63 1.36 -11.00 4.06
CA PHE A 63 1.81 -9.80 4.75
C PHE A 63 0.65 -9.08 5.45
N GLU A 64 -0.47 -8.84 4.78
CA GLU A 64 -1.65 -8.21 5.40
C GLU A 64 -2.20 -9.03 6.58
N GLN A 65 -2.25 -10.35 6.43
CA GLN A 65 -2.67 -11.25 7.52
C GLN A 65 -1.73 -11.15 8.74
N ALA A 66 -0.41 -11.10 8.49
CA ALA A 66 0.58 -10.91 9.56
C ALA A 66 0.42 -9.55 10.25
N CYS A 67 0.11 -8.47 9.51
CA CYS A 67 -0.16 -7.16 10.08
C CYS A 67 -1.40 -7.15 10.99
N GLY A 68 -2.45 -7.90 10.64
CA GLY A 68 -3.68 -8.01 11.42
C GLY A 68 -3.50 -8.72 12.78
N ASN A 69 -2.55 -9.65 12.88
CA ASN A 69 -2.29 -10.39 14.11
C ASN A 69 -1.20 -9.72 14.96
N LYS A 70 -1.50 -9.41 16.23
CA LYS A 70 -0.55 -8.72 17.14
C LYS A 70 0.80 -9.46 17.28
N ARG A 71 0.76 -10.79 17.42
CA ARG A 71 1.96 -11.62 17.62
C ARG A 71 2.79 -11.68 16.34
N GLU A 72 2.13 -11.89 15.20
CA GLU A 72 2.81 -11.98 13.91
C GLU A 72 3.36 -10.61 13.47
N ARG A 73 2.62 -9.52 13.69
CA ARG A 73 3.07 -8.16 13.40
C ARG A 73 4.41 -7.82 14.08
N GLN A 74 4.63 -8.28 15.30
CA GLN A 74 5.91 -8.08 16.01
C GLN A 74 7.07 -8.86 15.37
N ARG A 75 6.75 -10.01 14.76
CA ARG A 75 7.70 -10.92 14.09
C ARG A 75 7.98 -10.53 12.64
N ILE A 76 7.21 -9.61 12.06
CA ILE A 76 7.51 -9.09 10.72
C ILE A 76 8.92 -8.50 10.72
N THR A 77 9.73 -9.02 9.81
CA THR A 77 11.12 -8.62 9.59
C THR A 77 11.19 -7.49 8.56
N ASP A 78 12.27 -6.72 8.61
CA ASP A 78 12.52 -5.70 7.57
C ASP A 78 12.69 -6.33 6.20
N ALA A 79 13.26 -7.54 6.12
CA ALA A 79 13.35 -8.30 4.87
C ALA A 79 11.97 -8.56 4.25
N PHE A 80 10.95 -8.93 5.04
CA PHE A 80 9.60 -9.12 4.51
C PHE A 80 8.98 -7.77 4.09
N CYS A 81 9.20 -6.70 4.84
CA CYS A 81 8.78 -5.35 4.45
C CYS A 81 9.41 -4.94 3.12
N HIS A 82 10.72 -5.14 2.94
CA HIS A 82 11.43 -4.83 1.70
C HIS A 82 10.93 -5.67 0.52
N CYS A 83 10.55 -6.94 0.75
CA CYS A 83 9.92 -7.76 -0.29
C CYS A 83 8.65 -7.08 -0.83
N VAL A 84 7.76 -6.64 0.06
CA VAL A 84 6.54 -5.91 -0.31
C VAL A 84 6.85 -4.60 -1.04
N MET A 85 7.77 -3.79 -0.50
CA MET A 85 8.17 -2.51 -1.10
C MET A 85 8.80 -2.68 -2.50
N ASN A 86 9.54 -3.76 -2.71
CA ASN A 86 10.12 -4.10 -4.01
C ASN A 86 9.05 -4.51 -5.02
N ILE A 87 8.04 -5.29 -4.61
CA ILE A 87 6.88 -5.61 -5.45
C ILE A 87 6.18 -4.31 -5.88
N ASN A 88 5.88 -3.42 -4.91
CA ASN A 88 5.27 -2.12 -5.19
C ASN A 88 6.08 -1.30 -6.19
N THR A 89 7.39 -1.18 -5.97
CA THR A 89 8.31 -0.46 -6.88
C THR A 89 8.25 -1.02 -8.30
N ASN A 90 8.23 -2.35 -8.44
CA ASN A 90 8.18 -3.00 -9.74
C ASN A 90 6.85 -2.77 -10.47
N ILE A 91 5.72 -2.87 -9.76
CA ILE A 91 4.40 -2.59 -10.34
C ILE A 91 4.28 -1.12 -10.75
N ASN A 92 4.72 -0.19 -9.90
CA ASN A 92 4.70 1.25 -10.22
C ASN A 92 5.57 1.55 -11.45
N ARG A 93 6.75 0.94 -11.59
CA ARG A 93 7.57 1.07 -12.80
C ARG A 93 6.83 0.61 -14.06
N LYS A 94 6.04 -0.47 -14.00
CA LYS A 94 5.21 -0.94 -15.12
C LYS A 94 4.10 0.06 -15.46
N LEU A 95 3.38 0.54 -14.44
CA LEU A 95 2.33 1.54 -14.60
C LEU A 95 2.87 2.83 -15.22
N PHE A 96 3.96 3.39 -14.70
CA PHE A 96 4.58 4.59 -15.28
C PHE A 96 5.10 4.37 -16.71
N LYS A 97 5.54 3.15 -17.06
CA LYS A 97 5.90 2.82 -18.44
C LYS A 97 4.67 2.80 -19.36
N GLN A 98 3.53 2.28 -18.88
CA GLN A 98 2.27 2.30 -19.63
C GLN A 98 1.74 3.72 -19.81
N HIS A 99 1.68 4.53 -18.73
CA HIS A 99 1.27 5.93 -18.80
C HIS A 99 2.14 6.75 -19.75
N ARG A 100 3.46 6.57 -19.72
CA ARG A 100 4.37 7.24 -20.67
C ARG A 100 4.13 6.84 -22.12
N LYS A 101 3.63 5.63 -22.41
CA LYS A 101 3.28 5.23 -23.78
C LYS A 101 1.97 5.88 -24.25
N LEU A 102 0.98 5.93 -23.37
CA LEU A 102 -0.33 6.54 -23.66
C LEU A 102 -0.21 8.06 -23.86
N ASN A 103 0.65 8.72 -23.08
CA ASN A 103 0.83 10.17 -23.10
C ASN A 103 1.91 10.64 -24.07
N LYS A 104 2.47 9.76 -24.92
CA LYS A 104 3.33 10.22 -26.01
C LYS A 104 2.45 10.92 -27.04
N PRO A 105 2.63 12.23 -27.31
CA PRO A 105 1.95 12.86 -28.44
C PRO A 105 2.33 12.10 -29.72
N ASN A 106 1.34 11.79 -30.55
CA ASN A 106 1.55 11.26 -31.90
C ASN A 106 2.24 12.35 -32.75
N ILE A 107 3.55 12.51 -32.59
CA ILE A 107 4.38 13.32 -33.49
C ILE A 107 4.79 12.40 -34.64
N THR A 108 3.84 12.01 -35.49
CA THR A 108 4.16 11.41 -36.78
C THR A 108 3.01 11.66 -37.75
N ALA A 109 3.38 12.21 -38.91
CA ALA A 109 2.57 12.58 -40.07
C ALA A 109 1.89 13.96 -40.08
N THR A 110 2.71 15.02 -40.08
CA THR A 110 2.48 16.15 -40.99
C THR A 110 3.75 16.37 -41.81
N ASN A 111 3.89 15.58 -42.87
CA ASN A 111 4.65 15.98 -44.05
C ASN A 111 3.63 16.63 -44.99
N ILE A 112 3.65 17.97 -45.08
CA ILE A 112 3.19 18.75 -46.24
C ILE A 112 4.27 19.80 -46.48
#